data_AF-A0AAW4KX54-F1
#
_entry.id   AF-A0AAW4KX54-F1
#
_cell.length_a   1.000
_cell.length_b   1.000
_cell.length_c   1.000
_cell.angle_alpha   90.00
_cell.angle_beta   90.00
_cell.angle_gamma   90.00
#
_symmetry.space_group_name_H-M   'P 1'
#
loop_
_entity.id
_entity.type
_entity.pdbx_description
1 polymer ?
#
loop_
_entity_poly.entity_id
_entity_poly.type
_entity_poly.pdbx_seq_one_letter_code
_entity_poly.pdbx_strand_id
1 'polypeptide(L)'
;MKGRLLLAAIGMSLAGCAADGAKLERDHSYVVEWIGERPLMDYAHLTVTLGADGRAYGNGGCNHWFAPYTVKGNKLSFGPVGSTRKMCAEALMEQEHRF
;
A
#
# COMPACT_ATOMS: atom_id res chain seq x y z
N MET A 1 54.18 -41.85 -9.56
CA MET A 1 53.41 -41.28 -10.68
C MET A 1 51.93 -41.46 -10.37
N LYS A 2 51.15 -40.37 -10.44
CA LYS A 2 49.74 -40.27 -10.89
C LYS A 2 48.72 -41.28 -10.27
N GLY A 3 47.62 -40.89 -9.65
CA GLY A 3 46.89 -39.64 -9.78
C GLY A 3 45.66 -39.59 -8.86
N ARG A 4 45.21 -38.37 -8.67
CA ARG A 4 44.08 -37.90 -7.86
C ARG A 4 42.76 -38.36 -8.47
N LEU A 5 41.73 -38.59 -7.63
CA LEU A 5 40.35 -38.22 -7.98
C LEU A 5 39.50 -38.10 -6.70
N LEU A 6 39.59 -36.93 -6.07
CA LEU A 6 38.58 -36.43 -5.14
C LEU A 6 37.44 -35.85 -6.01
N LEU A 7 36.29 -36.51 -6.05
CA LEU A 7 35.07 -35.91 -6.60
C LEU A 7 34.59 -34.83 -5.61
N ALA A 8 34.85 -33.56 -5.94
CA ALA A 8 34.23 -32.42 -5.27
C ALA A 8 32.84 -32.19 -5.90
N ALA A 9 31.79 -32.55 -5.15
CA ALA A 9 30.42 -32.19 -5.51
C ALA A 9 30.24 -30.68 -5.28
N ILE A 10 30.15 -29.92 -6.38
CA ILE A 10 29.85 -28.48 -6.36
C ILE A 10 28.34 -28.34 -6.10
N GLY A 11 27.96 -28.17 -4.84
CA GLY A 11 26.62 -27.78 -4.44
C GLY A 11 26.42 -26.30 -4.76
N MET A 12 25.77 -25.99 -5.88
CA MET A 12 25.44 -24.63 -6.27
C MET A 12 24.22 -24.16 -5.45
N SER A 13 24.47 -23.61 -4.27
CA SER A 13 23.43 -22.99 -3.44
C SER A 13 22.96 -21.68 -4.07
N LEU A 14 21.82 -21.70 -4.75
CA LEU A 14 21.07 -20.50 -5.12
C LEU A 14 20.48 -19.87 -3.84
N ALA A 15 21.27 -19.04 -3.17
CA ALA A 15 20.76 -18.16 -2.12
C ALA A 15 20.01 -17.00 -2.80
N GLY A 16 18.73 -17.21 -3.12
CA GLY A 16 17.86 -16.11 -3.51
C GLY A 16 17.61 -15.21 -2.30
N CYS A 17 17.94 -13.92 -2.39
CA CYS A 17 17.49 -12.94 -1.42
C CYS A 17 15.96 -12.83 -1.55
N ALA A 18 15.23 -13.38 -0.60
CA ALA A 18 13.85 -12.96 -0.40
C ALA A 18 13.91 -11.50 0.03
N ALA A 19 13.55 -10.59 -0.87
CA ALA A 19 13.38 -9.19 -0.49
C ALA A 19 12.30 -9.15 0.60
N ASP A 20 12.66 -8.66 1.79
CA ASP A 20 11.68 -8.32 2.80
C ASP A 20 10.67 -7.36 2.14
N GLY A 21 9.43 -7.82 2.03
CA GLY A 21 8.37 -7.04 1.41
C GLY A 21 8.24 -5.69 2.11
N ALA A 22 7.91 -4.65 1.35
CA ALA A 22 7.69 -3.31 1.90
C ALA A 22 6.71 -3.40 3.09
N LYS A 23 7.22 -3.08 4.28
CA LYS A 23 6.43 -3.12 5.51
C LYS A 23 5.64 -1.82 5.60
N LEU A 24 4.33 -1.92 5.83
CA LEU A 24 3.50 -0.75 6.05
C LEU A 24 3.95 -0.03 7.34
N GLU A 25 4.46 1.18 7.17
CA GLU A 25 4.71 2.14 8.24
C GLU A 25 3.37 2.65 8.82
N ARG A 26 3.34 2.80 10.15
CA ARG A 26 2.23 3.39 10.90
C ARG A 26 2.51 4.86 11.19
N ASP A 27 1.45 5.64 11.37
CA ASP A 27 1.48 7.11 11.49
C ASP A 27 2.20 7.79 10.30
N HIS A 28 2.22 7.10 9.17
CA HIS A 28 2.76 7.54 7.89
C HIS A 28 1.61 7.81 6.92
N SER A 29 1.69 8.92 6.17
CA SER A 29 0.70 9.26 5.15
C SER A 29 1.20 8.87 3.77
N TYR A 30 0.52 7.90 3.17
CA TYR A 30 0.76 7.47 1.80
C TYR A 30 -0.05 8.34 0.84
N VAL A 31 0.53 8.67 -0.31
CA VAL A 31 -0.16 9.33 -1.41
C VAL A 31 -0.67 8.27 -2.37
N VAL A 32 -1.92 8.41 -2.79
CA VAL A 32 -2.51 7.54 -3.80
C VAL A 32 -2.10 8.04 -5.18
N GLU A 33 -1.56 7.15 -6.01
CA GLU A 33 -1.16 7.50 -7.39
C GLU A 33 -2.13 6.90 -8.43
N TRP A 34 -2.73 5.75 -8.10
CA TRP A 34 -3.59 4.98 -9.01
C TRP A 34 -4.77 4.39 -8.26
N ILE A 35 -5.93 4.38 -8.92
CA ILE A 35 -7.14 3.68 -8.45
C ILE A 35 -7.62 2.76 -9.58
N GLY A 36 -7.51 1.46 -9.36
CA GLY A 36 -7.73 0.47 -10.41
C GLY A 36 -6.79 0.72 -11.59
N GLU A 37 -7.35 0.83 -12.79
CA GLU A 37 -6.59 1.05 -14.04
C GLU A 37 -6.48 2.53 -14.45
N ARG A 38 -6.88 3.47 -13.57
CA ARG A 38 -6.88 4.91 -13.89
C ARG A 38 -5.95 5.69 -12.96
N PRO A 39 -5.13 6.60 -13.51
CA PRO A 39 -4.35 7.51 -12.68
C PRO A 39 -5.28 8.54 -12.02
N LEU A 40 -4.76 9.19 -11.00
CA LEU A 40 -5.43 10.34 -10.39
C LEU A 40 -5.35 11.57 -11.28
N MET A 41 -6.32 12.46 -11.13
CA MET A 41 -6.20 13.84 -11.62
C MET A 41 -5.10 14.58 -10.85
N ASP A 42 -4.31 15.41 -11.54
CA ASP A 42 -3.10 16.06 -10.99
C ASP A 42 -3.32 16.79 -9.65
N TYR A 43 -4.48 17.41 -9.46
CA TYR A 43 -4.83 18.21 -8.27
C TYR A 43 -5.60 17.43 -7.20
N ALA A 44 -5.92 16.16 -7.45
CA ALA A 44 -6.61 15.33 -6.48
C ALA A 44 -5.57 14.63 -5.60
N HIS A 45 -5.12 15.33 -4.56
CA HIS A 45 -4.18 14.82 -3.56
C HIS A 45 -4.89 13.89 -2.57
N LEU A 46 -5.07 12.63 -2.97
CA LEU A 46 -5.66 11.58 -2.15
C LEU A 46 -4.61 10.96 -1.24
N THR A 47 -4.98 10.70 0.01
CA THR A 47 -4.07 10.17 1.02
C THR A 47 -4.68 9.04 1.84
N VAL A 48 -3.80 8.15 2.30
CA VAL A 48 -4.11 7.08 3.24
C VAL A 48 -3.11 7.13 4.38
N THR A 49 -3.57 7.38 5.59
CA THR A 49 -2.76 7.31 6.81
C THR A 49 -3.23 6.15 7.67
N LEU A 50 -2.30 5.31 8.12
CA LEU A 50 -2.56 4.18 9.00
C LEU A 50 -2.12 4.51 10.43
N GLY A 51 -3.04 5.04 11.24
CA GLY A 51 -2.75 5.47 12.61
C GLY A 51 -2.35 4.31 13.53
N ALA A 52 -1.46 4.55 14.48
CA ALA A 52 -1.12 3.56 15.51
C ALA A 52 -2.30 3.20 16.44
N ASP A 53 -3.34 4.05 16.47
CA ASP A 53 -4.60 3.86 17.18
C ASP A 53 -5.57 2.87 16.50
N GLY A 54 -5.18 2.29 15.35
CA GLY A 54 -6.03 1.37 14.59
C GLY A 54 -7.05 2.07 13.69
N ARG A 55 -6.92 3.39 13.50
CA ARG A 55 -7.76 4.18 12.60
C ARG A 55 -7.02 4.53 11.32
N ALA A 56 -7.62 4.23 10.18
CA ALA A 56 -7.20 4.70 8.88
C ALA A 56 -7.98 5.96 8.51
N TYR A 57 -7.33 6.93 7.90
CA TYR A 57 -7.96 8.19 7.52
C TYR A 57 -7.15 8.92 6.44
N GLY A 58 -7.76 9.92 5.81
CA GLY A 58 -7.05 10.76 4.85
C GLY A 58 -7.99 11.67 4.05
N ASN A 59 -7.49 12.13 2.91
CA ASN A 59 -8.27 12.86 1.90
C ASN A 59 -8.70 11.89 0.79
N GLY A 60 -10.00 11.83 0.50
CA GLY A 60 -10.58 11.05 -0.60
C GLY A 60 -10.77 11.86 -1.89
N GLY A 61 -10.41 13.15 -1.87
CA GLY A 61 -10.62 14.08 -2.99
C GLY A 61 -11.23 15.37 -2.47
N CYS A 62 -12.57 15.45 -2.49
CA CYS A 62 -13.27 16.56 -1.87
C CYS A 62 -13.40 16.35 -0.36
N ASN A 63 -13.74 15.14 0.08
CA ASN A 63 -14.00 14.80 1.47
C ASN A 63 -12.84 14.13 2.20
N HIS A 64 -12.85 14.28 3.52
CA HIS A 64 -12.05 13.40 4.37
C HIS A 64 -12.77 12.07 4.54
N TRP A 65 -12.00 10.99 4.61
CA TRP A 65 -12.49 9.65 4.88
C TRP A 65 -11.83 9.06 6.12
N PHE A 66 -12.48 8.09 6.74
CA PHE A 66 -11.95 7.36 7.89
C PHE A 66 -12.58 5.98 8.04
N ALA A 67 -11.83 5.04 8.62
CA ALA A 67 -12.29 3.69 8.92
C ALA A 67 -11.43 3.07 10.03
N PRO A 68 -11.92 2.11 10.84
CA PRO A 68 -11.03 1.21 11.56
C PRO A 68 -10.29 0.31 10.56
N TYR A 69 -9.03 -0.05 10.84
CA TYR A 69 -8.26 -0.96 9.99
C TYR A 69 -7.56 -2.06 10.78
N THR A 70 -7.21 -3.15 10.09
CA THR A 70 -6.40 -4.24 10.63
C THR A 70 -5.36 -4.68 9.60
N VAL A 71 -4.18 -5.09 10.08
CA VAL A 71 -3.14 -5.71 9.26
C VAL A 71 -2.85 -7.11 9.80
N LYS A 72 -2.97 -8.13 8.93
CA LYS A 72 -2.66 -9.53 9.26
C LYS A 72 -1.74 -10.10 8.19
N GLY A 73 -0.46 -10.26 8.51
CA GLY A 73 0.57 -10.60 7.51
C GLY A 73 0.58 -9.54 6.40
N ASN A 74 0.36 -9.98 5.17
CA ASN A 74 0.32 -9.11 3.99
C ASN A 74 -1.10 -8.63 3.63
N LYS A 75 -2.08 -8.81 4.51
CA LYS A 75 -3.47 -8.40 4.29
C LYS A 75 -3.80 -7.16 5.11
N LEU A 76 -4.12 -6.07 4.43
CA LEU A 76 -4.75 -4.87 4.98
C LEU A 76 -6.26 -4.96 4.78
N SER A 77 -7.04 -4.77 5.85
CA SER A 77 -8.50 -4.75 5.80
C SER A 77 -9.03 -3.50 6.48
N PHE A 78 -10.03 -2.88 5.88
CA PHE A 78 -10.79 -1.77 6.48
C PHE A 78 -12.15 -2.27 6.97
N GLY A 79 -12.62 -1.74 8.09
CA GLY A 79 -14.00 -1.94 8.55
C GLY A 79 -14.95 -0.93 7.87
N PRO A 80 -16.07 -0.57 8.53
CA PRO A 80 -17.00 0.41 7.99
C PRO A 80 -16.31 1.74 7.68
N VAL A 81 -16.48 2.23 6.45
CA VAL A 81 -15.88 3.47 5.97
C VAL A 81 -16.89 4.61 6.12
N GLY A 82 -16.43 5.74 6.63
CA GLY A 82 -17.16 7.00 6.68
C GLY A 82 -16.44 8.10 5.90
N SER A 83 -17.19 9.12 5.49
CA SER A 83 -16.65 10.33 4.88
C SER A 83 -17.43 11.57 5.31
N THR A 84 -16.79 12.74 5.16
CA THR A 84 -17.49 14.02 5.26
C THR A 84 -18.39 14.26 4.03
N ARG A 85 -19.19 15.33 4.04
CA ARG A 85 -20.09 15.71 2.92
C ARG A 85 -19.93 17.17 2.50
N LYS A 86 -18.71 17.55 2.16
CA LYS A 86 -18.35 18.82 1.51
C LYS A 86 -18.78 18.77 0.04
N MET A 87 -19.08 19.94 -0.50
CA MET A 87 -19.31 20.14 -1.92
C MET A 87 -18.06 20.81 -2.52
N CYS A 88 -17.56 20.26 -3.62
CA CYS A 88 -16.41 20.79 -4.36
C CYS A 88 -16.76 20.85 -5.84
N ALA A 89 -15.77 21.18 -6.69
CA ALA A 89 -15.91 21.06 -8.13
C ALA A 89 -16.27 19.62 -8.53
N GLU A 90 -17.16 19.48 -9.51
CA GLU A 90 -17.70 18.20 -9.98
C GLU A 90 -16.61 17.18 -10.28
N ALA A 91 -15.56 17.58 -11.00
CA ALA A 91 -14.46 16.69 -11.36
C ALA A 91 -13.74 16.07 -10.14
N LEU A 92 -13.63 16.80 -9.02
CA LEU A 92 -13.02 16.28 -7.79
C LEU A 92 -13.95 15.32 -7.05
N MET A 93 -15.27 15.56 -7.10
CA MET A 93 -16.25 14.65 -6.53
C MET A 93 -16.38 13.36 -7.37
N GLU A 94 -16.29 13.46 -8.70
CA GLU A 94 -16.25 12.30 -9.60
C GLU A 94 -15.00 11.45 -9.38
N GLN A 95 -13.87 12.07 -9.01
CA GLN A 95 -12.71 11.31 -8.57
C GLN A 95 -12.95 10.64 -7.21
N GLU A 96 -13.46 11.39 -6.22
CA GLU A 96 -13.76 10.84 -4.89
C GLU A 96 -14.73 9.66 -4.96
N HIS A 97 -15.74 9.69 -5.84
CA HIS A 97 -16.70 8.60 -5.97
C HIS A 97 -16.05 7.25 -6.35
N ARG A 98 -14.85 7.29 -6.94
CA ARG A 98 -14.11 6.09 -7.33
C ARG A 98 -13.09 5.64 -6.29
N PHE A 99 -12.81 6.46 -5.28
CA PHE A 99 -11.89 6.15 -4.20
C PHE A 99 -12.50 5.11 -3.25
#